data_AF-A0A0T7LT87-F1
#
_entry.id   AF-A0A0T7LT87-F1
#
_cell.length_a   1.000
_cell.length_b   1.000
_cell.length_c   1.000
_cell.angle_alpha   90.00
_cell.angle_beta   90.00
_cell.angle_gamma   90.00
#
_symmetry.space_group_name_H-M   'P 1'
#
loop_
_entity.id
_entity.type
_entity.pdbx_description
1 polymer ?
#
loop_
_entity_poly.entity_id
_entity_poly.type
_entity_poly.pdbx_seq_one_letter_code
_entity_poly.pdbx_strand_id
1 'polypeptide(L)'
;MLFDSHQPVAASGGRVTLWADDRLIGEGELPQTVPLAFTSYAGMDIGRDNGLVVDRGYEDKAPYAFTGTVTEVIFDLKPVHPEAARALHEHASVQAVGQGAAG
;
A
#
# COMPACT_ATOMS: atom_id res chain seq x y z
N MET A 1 11.08 1.78 3.60
CA MET A 1 10.74 1.52 2.17
C MET A 1 10.43 2.84 1.52
N LEU A 2 10.81 3.06 0.27
CA LEU A 2 10.44 4.23 -0.52
C LEU A 2 9.79 3.79 -1.84
N PHE A 3 8.70 4.45 -2.22
CA PHE A 3 8.03 4.28 -3.50
C PHE A 3 8.09 5.59 -4.29
N ASP A 4 8.70 5.55 -5.47
CA ASP A 4 8.77 6.66 -6.41
C ASP A 4 7.83 6.40 -7.59
N SER A 5 6.63 6.98 -7.51
CA SER A 5 5.63 6.89 -8.57
C SER A 5 6.14 7.54 -9.87
N HIS A 6 5.96 6.85 -11.00
CA HIS A 6 6.30 7.39 -12.31
C HIS A 6 5.37 8.53 -12.75
N GLN A 7 4.12 8.51 -12.31
CA GLN A 7 3.11 9.49 -12.66
C GLN A 7 2.23 9.83 -11.45
N PRO A 8 1.70 11.07 -11.37
CA PRO A 8 0.81 11.49 -10.30
C PRO A 8 -0.66 11.07 -10.56
N VAL A 9 -0.87 9.79 -10.87
CA VAL A 9 -2.21 9.22 -11.17
C VAL A 9 -2.46 7.98 -10.33
N ALA A 10 -3.74 7.67 -10.09
CA ALA A 10 -4.13 6.43 -9.43
C ALA A 10 -3.65 5.21 -10.25
N ALA A 11 -3.31 4.12 -9.56
CA ALA A 11 -2.71 2.92 -10.14
C ALA A 11 -1.35 3.12 -10.84
N SER A 12 -0.70 4.29 -10.77
CA SER A 12 0.63 4.46 -11.36
C SER A 12 1.60 3.39 -10.86
N GLY A 13 2.38 2.82 -11.78
CA GLY A 13 3.58 2.08 -11.43
C GLY A 13 4.68 2.98 -10.86
N GLY A 14 5.79 2.38 -10.47
CA GLY A 14 6.93 3.10 -9.94
C GLY A 14 8.01 2.18 -9.40
N ARG A 15 9.15 2.78 -9.08
CA ARG A 15 10.29 2.11 -8.48
C ARG A 15 10.08 1.99 -6.97
N VAL A 16 10.33 0.80 -6.43
CA VAL A 16 10.30 0.51 -4.98
C VAL A 16 11.71 0.22 -4.50
N THR A 17 12.09 0.77 -3.34
CA THR A 17 13.37 0.48 -2.68
C THR A 17 13.19 0.13 -1.20
N LEU A 18 13.99 -0.82 -0.73
CA LEU A 18 14.06 -1.26 0.66
C LEU A 18 15.45 -0.95 1.22
N TRP A 19 15.46 -0.32 2.40
CA TRP A 19 16.66 0.18 3.05
C TRP A 19 16.73 -0.36 4.48
N ALA A 20 17.95 -0.65 4.94
CA ALA A 20 18.26 -0.94 6.34
C ALA A 20 19.59 -0.26 6.68
N ASP A 21 19.63 0.54 7.74
CA ASP A 21 20.80 1.32 8.15
C ASP A 21 21.42 2.11 6.99
N ASP A 22 20.60 2.89 6.28
CA ASP A 22 20.96 3.67 5.09
C ASP A 22 21.55 2.87 3.91
N ARG A 23 21.53 1.54 3.99
CA ARG A 23 21.98 0.65 2.91
C ARG A 23 20.80 0.16 2.11
N LEU A 24 20.87 0.33 0.79
CA LEU A 24 19.93 -0.31 -0.14
C LEU A 24 20.11 -1.83 -0.10
N ILE A 25 19.05 -2.55 0.24
CA ILE A 25 19.05 -4.02 0.37
C ILE A 25 18.08 -4.72 -0.58
N GLY A 26 17.26 -3.96 -1.29
CA GLY A 26 16.36 -4.50 -2.31
C GLY A 26 15.72 -3.40 -3.12
N GLU A 27 15.46 -3.68 -4.39
CA GLU A 27 14.78 -2.79 -5.31
C GLU A 27 14.00 -3.56 -6.36
N GLY A 28 13.03 -2.89 -6.97
CA GLY A 28 12.28 -3.47 -8.08
C GLY A 28 11.35 -2.45 -8.74
N GLU A 29 10.89 -2.82 -9.93
CA GLU A 29 9.89 -2.08 -10.68
C GLU A 29 8.51 -2.68 -10.41
N LEU A 30 7.59 -1.85 -9.93
CA LEU A 30 6.19 -2.21 -9.83
C LEU A 30 5.47 -1.65 -11.06
N PRO A 31 4.98 -2.50 -11.98
CA PRO A 31 4.35 -2.02 -13.22
C PRO A 31 3.07 -1.24 -12.94
N GLN A 32 2.34 -1.55 -11.87
CA GLN A 32 1.09 -0.91 -11.51
C GLN A 32 0.81 -1.04 -10.01
N THR A 33 0.29 0.02 -9.39
CA THR A 33 -0.26 -0.04 -8.03
C THR A 33 -1.75 -0.40 -8.05
N VAL A 34 -2.31 -0.80 -6.90
CA VAL A 34 -3.76 -0.92 -6.77
C VAL A 34 -4.35 0.50 -6.65
N PRO A 35 -5.30 0.91 -7.51
CA PRO A 35 -5.77 2.30 -7.58
C PRO A 35 -6.58 2.78 -6.36
N LEU A 36 -6.94 1.88 -5.45
CA LEU A 36 -7.90 2.09 -4.36
C LEU A 36 -7.45 1.34 -3.10
N ALA A 37 -8.37 1.03 -2.19
CA ALA A 37 -8.09 0.28 -0.98
C ALA A 37 -8.11 -1.24 -1.21
N PHE A 38 -7.24 -1.95 -0.49
CA PHE A 38 -7.30 -3.39 -0.36
C PHE A 38 -8.45 -3.77 0.60
N THR A 39 -9.69 -3.88 0.10
CA THR A 39 -10.88 -4.27 0.87
C THR A 39 -11.19 -3.42 2.12
N SER A 40 -12.31 -3.67 2.80
CA SER A 40 -12.70 -2.95 4.03
C SER A 40 -12.01 -3.47 5.30
N TYR A 41 -11.31 -4.60 5.24
CA TYR A 41 -10.73 -5.25 6.42
C TYR A 41 -9.19 -5.21 6.45
N ALA A 42 -8.51 -5.12 5.30
CA ALA A 42 -7.05 -5.01 5.28
C ALA A 42 -6.65 -3.56 5.58
N GLY A 43 -6.48 -3.28 6.87
CA GLY A 43 -5.86 -2.05 7.36
C GLY A 43 -4.33 -2.14 7.30
N MET A 44 -3.68 -1.28 8.08
CA MET A 44 -2.24 -1.29 8.26
C MET A 44 -1.91 -1.75 9.67
N ASP A 45 -1.35 -2.95 9.79
CA ASP A 45 -0.88 -3.51 11.06
C ASP A 45 0.60 -3.18 11.28
N ILE A 46 0.96 -2.85 12.52
CA ILE A 46 2.35 -2.64 12.94
C ILE A 46 2.74 -3.74 13.94
N GLY A 47 3.80 -4.48 13.61
CA GLY A 47 4.38 -5.48 14.50
C GLY A 47 3.67 -6.84 14.51
N ARG A 48 2.66 -7.06 13.66
CA ARG A 48 2.02 -8.36 13.42
C ARG A 48 1.18 -8.31 12.14
N ASP A 49 0.74 -9.45 11.66
CA ASP A 49 -0.29 -9.61 10.63
C ASP A 49 -1.49 -10.30 11.28
N ASN A 50 -2.60 -9.58 11.45
CA ASN A 50 -3.76 -10.07 12.21
C ASN A 50 -4.59 -11.16 11.51
N GLY A 51 -4.24 -11.56 10.28
CA GLY A 51 -4.89 -12.66 9.54
C GLY A 51 -5.20 -12.28 8.08
N LEU A 52 -5.65 -13.27 7.30
CA LEU A 52 -5.77 -13.22 5.82
C LEU A 52 -4.43 -13.36 5.08
N VAL A 53 -3.71 -14.43 5.40
CA VAL A 53 -2.51 -14.83 4.65
C VAL A 53 -2.77 -14.88 3.14
N VAL A 54 -1.82 -14.40 2.33
CA VAL A 54 -1.94 -14.41 0.86
C VAL A 54 -1.88 -15.84 0.32
N ASP A 55 -1.23 -16.76 1.04
CA ASP A 55 -1.12 -18.18 0.70
C ASP A 55 -1.38 -19.07 1.93
N ARG A 56 -2.11 -20.17 1.72
CA ARG A 56 -2.44 -21.14 2.79
C ARG A 56 -1.24 -21.97 3.23
N GLY A 57 -0.20 -22.07 2.41
CA GLY A 57 1.02 -22.83 2.71
C GLY A 57 1.83 -22.28 3.89
N TYR A 58 1.47 -21.11 4.40
CA TYR A 58 2.08 -20.51 5.58
C TYR A 58 1.06 -20.01 6.60
N GLU A 59 -0.20 -20.43 6.49
CA GLU A 59 -1.28 -19.99 7.38
C GLU A 59 -1.00 -20.28 8.86
N ASP A 60 -0.36 -21.41 9.14
CA ASP A 60 0.00 -21.90 10.48
C ASP A 60 1.01 -21.01 11.24
N LYS A 61 1.68 -20.10 10.54
CA LYS A 61 2.66 -19.17 11.12
C LYS A 61 2.06 -17.79 11.46
N ALA A 62 0.82 -17.54 11.04
CA ALA A 62 0.10 -16.35 11.48
C ALA A 62 -0.05 -16.37 13.02
N PRO A 63 -0.01 -15.22 13.72
CA PRO A 63 -0.15 -13.86 13.20
C PRO A 63 1.18 -13.12 12.97
N TYR A 64 2.30 -13.83 12.75
CA TYR A 64 3.59 -13.20 12.44
C TYR A 64 4.01 -12.09 13.41
N ALA A 65 3.80 -12.32 14.72
CA ALA A 65 4.10 -11.31 15.73
C ALA A 65 5.60 -11.00 15.76
N PHE A 66 5.95 -9.73 15.64
CA PHE A 66 7.30 -9.24 15.87
C PHE A 66 7.67 -9.43 17.35
N THR A 67 8.83 -10.02 17.61
CA THR A 67 9.26 -10.37 18.97
C THR A 67 10.16 -9.32 19.62
N GLY A 68 10.48 -8.24 18.90
CA GLY A 68 11.22 -7.09 19.42
C GLY A 68 10.31 -5.94 19.85
N THR A 69 10.89 -4.74 19.92
CA THR A 69 10.16 -3.50 20.22
C THR A 69 10.22 -2.59 18.99
N VAL A 70 9.06 -2.13 18.53
CA VAL A 70 8.96 -1.06 17.52
C VAL A 70 8.93 0.26 18.27
N THR A 71 9.98 1.08 18.11
CA THR A 71 10.07 2.39 18.80
C THR A 71 9.36 3.48 18.02
N GLU A 72 9.46 3.47 16.69
CA GLU A 72 8.90 4.52 15.83
C GLU A 72 8.55 3.94 14.45
N VAL A 73 7.45 4.46 13.88
CA VAL A 73 7.05 4.23 12.50
C VAL A 73 6.70 5.56 11.89
N ILE A 74 7.38 5.92 10.80
CA ILE A 74 7.17 7.18 10.08
C ILE A 74 6.54 6.87 8.73
N PHE A 75 5.43 7.55 8.44
CA PHE A 75 4.82 7.58 7.12
C PHE A 75 5.13 8.93 6.47
N ASP A 76 6.15 8.95 5.63
CA ASP A 76 6.49 10.14 4.85
C ASP A 76 5.67 10.15 3.55
N LEU A 77 4.70 11.06 3.50
CA LEU A 77 3.83 11.23 2.34
C LEU A 77 4.26 12.48 1.59
N LYS A 78 4.52 12.32 0.28
CA LYS A 78 4.79 13.47 -0.59
C LYS A 78 3.60 14.43 -0.55
N PRO A 79 3.82 15.75 -0.42
CA PRO A 79 2.74 16.72 -0.38
C PRO A 79 1.94 16.68 -1.68
N VAL A 80 0.63 16.59 -1.56
CA VAL A 80 -0.29 16.62 -2.71
C VAL A 80 -1.01 17.97 -2.71
N HIS A 81 -1.04 18.65 -3.86
CA HIS A 81 -1.83 19.89 -3.98
C HIS A 81 -3.30 19.55 -3.69
N PRO A 82 -4.04 20.34 -2.89
CA PRO A 82 -5.41 19.99 -2.46
C PRO A 82 -6.36 19.66 -3.62
N GLU A 83 -6.20 20.33 -4.76
CA GLU A 83 -6.98 20.07 -5.97
C GLU A 83 -6.66 18.70 -6.61
N ALA A 84 -5.39 18.29 -6.60
CA ALA A 84 -4.98 16.98 -7.08
C ALA A 84 -5.45 15.87 -6.13
N ALA A 85 -5.43 16.11 -4.82
CA ALA A 85 -6.01 15.19 -3.83
C ALA A 85 -7.52 15.03 -4.05
N ARG A 86 -8.25 16.13 -4.31
CA ARG A 86 -9.68 16.10 -4.63
C ARG A 86 -9.97 15.37 -5.94
N ALA A 87 -9.23 15.67 -7.00
CA ALA A 87 -9.40 15.01 -8.29
C ALA A 87 -9.13 13.50 -8.22
N LEU A 88 -8.12 13.07 -7.45
CA LEU A 88 -7.86 11.65 -7.19
C LEU A 88 -9.03 10.99 -6.44
N HIS A 89 -9.59 11.66 -5.43
CA HIS A 89 -10.74 11.18 -4.67
C HIS A 89 -12.02 11.09 -5.52
N GLU A 90 -12.28 12.08 -6.37
CA GLU A 90 -13.43 12.11 -7.28
C GLU A 90 -13.31 11.06 -8.41
N HIS A 91 -12.11 10.88 -8.98
CA HIS A 91 -11.88 9.82 -9.97
C HIS A 91 -12.08 8.42 -9.37
N ALA A 92 -11.64 8.23 -8.12
CA ALA A 92 -11.84 7.00 -7.37
C ALA A 92 -13.32 6.68 -7.10
N SER A 93 -14.15 7.69 -6.76
CA SER A 93 -15.57 7.49 -6.47
C SER A 93 -16.41 7.20 -7.72
N VAL A 94 -16.10 7.82 -8.86
CA VAL A 94 -16.81 7.57 -10.13
C VAL A 94 -16.61 6.14 -10.63
N GLN A 95 -15.42 5.55 -10.44
CA GLN A 95 -15.14 4.17 -10.85
C GLN A 95 -15.76 3.12 -9.90
N ALA A 96 -16.01 3.45 -8.64
CA ALA A 96 -16.65 2.55 -7.68
C ALA A 96 -18.17 2.40 -7.87
N VAL A 97 -18.83 3.40 -8.45
CA VAL A 97 -20.30 3.38 -8.68
C VAL A 97 -20.66 2.78 -10.05
N GLY A 98 -19.72 2.75 -11.00
CA GLY A 98 -19.98 2.34 -12.39
C GLY A 98 -20.08 0.83 -12.67
N GLN A 99 -19.72 -0.05 -11.73
CA GLN A 99 -19.79 -1.52 -11.93
C GLN A 99 -20.66 -2.26 -10.91
N GLY A 100 -21.23 -1.59 -9.91
CA GLY A 100 -22.11 -2.20 -8.91
C GLY A 100 -23.62 -2.12 -9.21
N ALA A 101 -24.01 -1.53 -10.35
CA ALA A 101 -25.41 -1.26 -10.70
C ALA A 101 -25.87 -1.93 -12.00
N ALA A 102 -25.16 -2.94 -12.49
CA ALA A 102 -25.59 -3.73 -13.64
C ALA A 102 -25.29 -5.22 -13.42
N GLY A 103 -26.30 -5.95 -12.94
CA GLY A 103 -26.33 -7.43 -12.94
C GLY A 103 -26.28 -8.06 -11.57
#